data_AF-A0A9D6L796-F1
#
_entry.id   AF-A0A9D6L796-F1
#
_cell.length_a   1.000
_cell.length_b   1.000
_cell.length_c   1.000
_cell.angle_alpha   90.00
_cell.angle_beta   90.00
_cell.angle_gamma   90.00
#
_symmetry.space_group_name_H-M   'P 1'
#
loop_
_entity.id
_entity.type
_entity.pdbx_description
1 polymer ?
#
loop_
_entity_poly.entity_id
_entity_poly.type
_entity_poly.pdbx_seq_one_letter_code
_entity_poly.pdbx_strand_id
1 'polypeptide(L)'
;MITRRRFFNSLGMAAGAAAVMGASEMSAEIKAGHVASLKPPFRLPVEWYRATVKRFQARLGAMGLGGAIVADQLNRNYLTGSFLTETERPNFLFVPATGEPIAFIPGLDRDMAASWWVKEFEWYFDYPHSGGYNRVEWKAGAQEDLFKWMLKGLAKRGFGNAKLGIDREPTPSLEKRFRETLPEASLNDIAKELLFMREVKTREELELMQEAMDLHDAMLTFARGFILKNGTK
;
A
#
# COMPACT_ATOMS: atom_id res chain seq x y z
N MET A 1 33.50 0.77 -2.97
CA MET A 1 33.27 0.79 -1.50
C MET A 1 33.68 2.14 -0.97
N ILE A 2 32.70 3.01 -0.71
CA ILE A 2 32.92 4.35 -0.14
C ILE A 2 32.54 4.26 1.34
N THR A 3 33.51 4.40 2.22
CA THR A 3 33.34 4.30 3.67
C THR A 3 32.65 5.55 4.23
N ARG A 4 31.75 5.34 5.20
CA ARG A 4 30.90 6.34 5.89
C ARG A 4 31.61 7.60 6.41
N ARG A 5 32.94 7.63 6.43
CA ARG A 5 33.75 8.75 6.96
C ARG A 5 33.92 9.94 6.00
N ARG A 6 33.66 9.80 4.70
CA ARG A 6 33.91 10.88 3.73
C ARG A 6 32.73 11.78 3.41
N PHE A 7 31.51 11.46 3.87
CA PHE A 7 30.32 12.27 3.59
C PHE A 7 30.21 13.54 4.46
N PHE A 8 30.85 13.55 5.63
CA PHE A 8 30.80 14.70 6.55
C PHE A 8 31.76 15.85 6.18
N ASN A 9 32.72 15.64 5.28
CA ASN A 9 33.74 16.65 4.97
C ASN A 9 33.45 17.48 3.71
N SER A 10 32.35 17.24 2.99
CA SER A 10 32.03 17.95 1.73
C SER A 10 31.01 19.09 1.86
N LEU A 11 30.59 19.44 3.08
CA LEU A 11 29.65 20.56 3.31
C LEU A 11 30.32 21.82 3.89
N GLY A 12 31.61 21.77 4.18
CA GLY A 12 32.37 22.94 4.61
C GLY A 12 32.98 23.65 3.41
N MET A 13 32.26 24.56 2.76
CA MET A 13 32.78 25.76 2.08
C MET A 13 31.65 26.51 1.35
N ALA A 14 30.89 27.34 2.08
CA ALA A 14 30.30 28.60 1.57
C ALA A 14 29.40 29.25 2.64
N ALA A 15 29.93 30.25 3.34
CA ALA A 15 29.28 31.40 4.00
C ALA A 15 30.22 31.85 5.13
N GLY A 16 30.93 32.96 5.05
CA GLY A 16 30.39 34.29 4.79
C GLY A 16 29.99 34.91 6.14
N ALA A 17 30.88 35.71 6.73
CA ALA A 17 30.74 36.27 8.06
C ALA A 17 29.46 37.11 8.24
N ALA A 18 28.63 36.77 9.22
CA ALA A 18 27.70 37.70 9.88
C ALA A 18 27.15 37.10 11.19
N ALA A 19 27.24 37.89 12.27
CA ALA A 19 26.53 37.79 13.55
C ALA A 19 26.75 36.53 14.41
N VAL A 20 27.63 36.69 15.39
CA VAL A 20 27.60 35.94 16.67
C VAL A 20 26.31 36.32 17.40
N MET A 21 25.25 35.55 17.21
CA MET A 21 24.26 35.32 18.25
C MET A 21 24.44 33.88 18.68
N GLY A 22 24.84 33.67 19.93
CA GLY A 22 25.02 32.34 20.49
C GLY A 22 23.73 31.55 20.39
N ALA A 23 23.60 30.72 19.35
CA ALA A 23 22.76 29.55 19.44
C ALA A 23 23.41 28.70 20.52
N SER A 24 22.84 28.70 21.73
CA SER A 24 23.19 27.67 22.69
C SER A 24 22.93 26.35 21.97
N GLU A 25 23.98 25.59 21.68
CA GLU A 25 23.85 24.20 21.25
C GLU A 25 23.17 23.45 22.39
N MET A 26 21.84 23.50 22.42
CA MET A 26 21.05 22.66 23.29
C MET A 26 20.99 21.29 22.62
N SER A 27 22.14 20.64 22.51
CA SER A 27 22.24 19.23 22.13
C SER A 27 21.84 18.41 23.35
N ALA A 28 20.54 18.38 23.64
CA ALA A 28 20.03 17.45 24.62
C ALA A 28 20.30 16.03 24.09
N GLU A 29 21.14 15.27 24.78
CA GLU A 29 21.46 13.89 24.42
C GLU A 29 20.17 13.05 24.45
N ILE A 30 19.68 12.66 23.28
CA ILE A 30 18.51 11.80 23.14
C ILE A 30 18.97 10.35 23.27
N LYS A 31 18.68 9.73 24.42
CA LYS A 31 18.87 8.30 24.60
C LYS A 31 17.68 7.55 24.00
N ALA A 32 17.97 6.49 23.23
CA ALA A 32 16.93 5.63 22.69
C ALA A 32 16.12 5.00 23.84
N GLY A 33 14.79 5.13 23.77
CA GLY A 33 13.88 4.42 24.68
C GLY A 33 13.89 2.93 24.35
N HIS A 34 13.83 2.09 25.39
CA HIS A 34 13.65 0.66 25.24
C HIS A 34 12.18 0.30 25.50
N VAL A 35 11.53 -0.33 24.52
CA VAL A 35 10.15 -0.83 24.63
C VAL A 35 10.21 -2.35 24.51
N ALA A 36 10.08 -3.05 25.64
CA ALA A 36 10.36 -4.48 25.73
C ALA A 36 9.41 -5.36 24.88
N SER A 37 8.21 -4.86 24.60
CA SER A 37 7.21 -5.56 23.78
C SER A 37 7.51 -5.50 22.27
N LEU A 38 8.30 -4.53 21.79
CA LEU A 38 8.58 -4.39 20.38
C LEU A 38 9.52 -5.49 19.88
N LYS A 39 8.97 -6.41 19.07
CA LYS A 39 9.72 -7.50 18.45
C LYS A 39 9.48 -7.52 16.94
N PRO A 40 10.53 -7.40 16.11
CA PRO A 40 10.34 -7.55 14.68
C PRO A 40 9.94 -8.99 14.33
N PRO A 41 9.19 -9.20 13.23
CA PRO A 41 8.78 -8.19 12.26
C PRO A 41 7.49 -7.44 12.66
N PHE A 42 7.46 -6.12 12.48
CA PHE A 42 6.30 -5.26 12.77
C PHE A 42 5.22 -5.33 11.68
N ARG A 43 4.80 -6.55 11.34
CA ARG A 43 3.78 -6.85 10.33
C ARG A 43 3.20 -8.23 10.57
N LEU A 44 1.99 -8.45 10.08
CA LEU A 44 1.35 -9.76 10.12
C LEU A 44 2.10 -10.76 9.20
N PRO A 45 2.10 -12.06 9.52
CA PRO A 45 2.74 -13.07 8.69
C PRO A 45 1.97 -13.29 7.37
N VAL A 46 2.66 -13.80 6.34
CA VAL A 46 2.06 -14.12 5.03
C VAL A 46 0.82 -15.02 5.18
N GLU A 47 0.86 -15.98 6.11
CA GLU A 47 -0.25 -16.92 6.29
C GLU A 47 -1.51 -16.26 6.84
N TRP A 48 -1.36 -15.19 7.62
CA TRP A 48 -2.50 -14.39 8.05
C TRP A 48 -3.15 -13.69 6.84
N TYR A 49 -2.37 -13.12 5.92
CA TYR A 49 -2.90 -12.48 4.71
C TYR A 49 -3.60 -13.49 3.79
N ARG A 50 -3.02 -14.68 3.59
CA ARG A 50 -3.66 -15.76 2.84
C ARG A 50 -4.98 -16.20 3.48
N ALA A 51 -5.04 -16.31 4.81
CA ALA A 51 -6.27 -16.60 5.53
C ALA A 51 -7.31 -15.47 5.38
N THR A 52 -6.88 -14.22 5.40
CA THR A 52 -7.74 -13.04 5.16
C THR A 52 -8.34 -13.06 3.75
N VAL A 53 -7.54 -13.38 2.73
CA VAL A 53 -8.04 -13.58 1.36
C VAL A 53 -9.08 -14.69 1.29
N LYS A 54 -8.85 -15.83 1.96
CA LYS A 54 -9.85 -16.92 2.01
C LYS A 54 -11.17 -16.49 2.67
N ARG A 55 -11.12 -15.71 3.75
CA ARG A 55 -12.33 -15.15 4.38
C ARG A 55 -13.07 -14.20 3.43
N PHE A 56 -12.34 -13.38 2.68
CA PHE A 56 -12.94 -12.49 1.69
C PHE A 56 -13.55 -13.27 0.52
N GLN A 57 -12.85 -14.28 0.02
CA GLN A 57 -13.34 -15.21 -1.02
C GLN A 57 -14.64 -15.90 -0.63
N ALA A 58 -14.76 -16.35 0.61
CA ALA A 58 -16.00 -16.93 1.12
C ALA A 58 -17.19 -15.94 1.05
N ARG A 59 -16.96 -14.65 1.35
CA ARG A 59 -17.98 -13.60 1.19
C ARG A 59 -18.34 -13.34 -0.26
N LEU A 60 -17.34 -13.28 -1.14
CA LEU A 60 -17.57 -13.15 -2.59
C LEU A 60 -18.42 -14.31 -3.12
N GLY A 61 -18.09 -15.54 -2.73
CA GLY A 61 -18.87 -16.73 -3.08
C GLY A 61 -20.30 -16.69 -2.55
N ALA A 62 -20.50 -16.24 -1.30
CA ALA A 62 -21.85 -16.09 -0.72
C ALA A 62 -22.71 -15.04 -1.45
N MET A 63 -22.10 -14.02 -2.06
CA MET A 63 -22.77 -13.04 -2.92
C MET A 63 -22.93 -13.49 -4.38
N GLY A 64 -22.40 -14.66 -4.75
CA GLY A 64 -22.40 -15.15 -6.13
C GLY A 64 -21.52 -14.33 -7.08
N LEU A 65 -20.49 -13.67 -6.55
CA LEU A 65 -19.50 -12.92 -7.34
C LEU A 65 -18.36 -13.85 -7.77
N GLY A 66 -17.85 -13.67 -8.99
CA GLY A 66 -16.68 -14.38 -9.51
C GLY A 66 -15.35 -13.81 -9.02
N GLY A 67 -15.36 -12.59 -8.48
CA GLY A 67 -14.20 -11.92 -7.92
C GLY A 67 -14.49 -10.46 -7.61
N ALA A 68 -13.52 -9.75 -7.06
CA ALA A 68 -13.63 -8.33 -6.74
C ALA A 68 -12.39 -7.53 -7.14
N ILE A 69 -12.64 -6.34 -7.69
CA ILE A 69 -11.65 -5.30 -7.93
C ILE A 69 -11.51 -4.49 -6.64
N VAL A 70 -10.31 -4.50 -6.07
CA VAL A 70 -9.95 -3.80 -4.85
C VAL A 70 -9.05 -2.63 -5.23
N ALA A 71 -9.64 -1.44 -5.23
CA ALA A 71 -8.99 -0.19 -5.63
C ALA A 71 -8.66 0.70 -4.43
N ASP A 72 -9.21 0.46 -3.24
CA ASP A 72 -8.81 1.17 -2.02
C ASP A 72 -7.47 0.66 -1.47
N GLN A 73 -6.58 1.59 -1.12
CA GLN A 73 -5.23 1.29 -0.64
C GLN A 73 -5.24 0.47 0.64
N LEU A 74 -6.10 0.83 1.61
CA LEU A 74 -6.14 0.16 2.90
C LEU A 74 -6.69 -1.26 2.77
N ASN A 75 -7.63 -1.47 1.86
CA ASN A 75 -8.14 -2.79 1.51
C ASN A 75 -7.07 -3.65 0.83
N ARG A 76 -6.28 -3.10 -0.11
CA ARG A 76 -5.15 -3.81 -0.71
C ARG A 76 -4.10 -4.20 0.35
N ASN A 77 -3.76 -3.28 1.26
CA ASN A 77 -2.84 -3.53 2.37
C ASN A 77 -3.38 -4.64 3.30
N TYR A 78 -4.66 -4.58 3.64
CA TYR A 78 -5.32 -5.57 4.51
C TYR A 78 -5.31 -6.97 3.89
N LEU A 79 -5.52 -7.08 2.58
CA LEU A 79 -5.57 -8.37 1.88
C LEU A 79 -4.18 -8.94 1.58
N THR A 80 -3.19 -8.08 1.30
CA THR A 80 -1.90 -8.55 0.75
C THR A 80 -0.70 -8.30 1.65
N GLY A 81 -0.76 -7.33 2.57
CA GLY A 81 0.43 -6.87 3.30
C GLY A 81 1.44 -6.12 2.43
N SER A 82 1.09 -5.79 1.19
CA SER A 82 1.90 -4.96 0.30
C SER A 82 1.62 -3.48 0.60
N PHE A 83 2.37 -2.91 1.55
CA PHE A 83 2.22 -1.50 1.96
C PHE A 83 2.81 -0.53 0.93
N LEU A 84 2.12 -0.38 -0.19
CA LEU A 84 2.44 0.60 -1.23
C LEU A 84 1.88 1.96 -0.85
N THR A 85 2.68 3.00 -1.02
CA THR A 85 2.21 4.39 -0.90
C THR A 85 1.24 4.69 -2.05
N GLU A 86 0.04 5.18 -1.74
CA GLU A 86 -0.87 5.66 -2.77
C GLU A 86 -0.31 6.93 -3.41
N THR A 87 -0.23 6.95 -4.73
CA THR A 87 0.15 8.15 -5.50
C THR A 87 -0.87 8.38 -6.61
N GLU A 88 -0.57 9.28 -7.56
CA GLU A 88 -1.31 9.44 -8.81
C GLU A 88 -1.34 8.17 -9.70
N ARG A 89 -0.45 7.21 -9.43
CA ARG A 89 -0.26 5.97 -10.19
C ARG A 89 -1.36 4.97 -9.87
N PRO A 90 -2.26 4.63 -10.82
CA PRO A 90 -3.33 3.68 -10.57
C PRO A 90 -2.80 2.30 -10.15
N ASN A 91 -3.32 1.77 -9.06
CA ASN A 91 -2.98 0.45 -8.52
C ASN A 91 -4.26 -0.32 -8.20
N PHE A 92 -4.33 -1.56 -8.66
CA PHE A 92 -5.49 -2.42 -8.43
C PHE A 92 -5.05 -3.79 -7.97
N LEU A 93 -5.84 -4.39 -7.09
CA LEU A 93 -5.78 -5.80 -6.79
C LEU A 93 -7.08 -6.45 -7.25
N PHE A 94 -7.00 -7.59 -7.89
CA PHE A 94 -8.17 -8.43 -8.14
C PHE A 94 -8.10 -9.68 -7.27
N VAL A 95 -9.16 -9.94 -6.50
CA VAL A 95 -9.29 -11.18 -5.72
C VAL A 95 -10.38 -12.02 -6.38
N PRO A 96 -10.03 -13.14 -7.04
CA PRO A 96 -11.04 -14.05 -7.57
C PRO A 96 -11.76 -14.73 -6.40
N ALA A 97 -13.01 -15.18 -6.61
CA ALA A 97 -13.74 -15.94 -5.59
C ALA A 97 -13.06 -17.27 -5.22
N THR A 98 -12.22 -17.79 -6.13
CA THR A 98 -11.35 -18.96 -5.90
C THR A 98 -10.01 -18.74 -6.59
N GLY A 99 -8.91 -19.07 -5.92
CA GLY A 99 -7.55 -18.97 -6.48
C GLY A 99 -6.71 -17.85 -5.87
N GLU A 100 -5.59 -17.53 -6.51
CA GLU A 100 -4.65 -16.51 -6.02
C GLU A 100 -5.07 -15.09 -6.46
N PRO A 101 -4.80 -14.04 -5.65
CA PRO A 101 -4.98 -12.65 -6.06
C PRO A 101 -4.07 -12.27 -7.23
N ILE A 102 -4.51 -11.28 -8.03
CA ILE A 102 -3.78 -10.75 -9.18
C ILE A 102 -3.58 -9.24 -9.00
N ALA A 103 -2.34 -8.76 -9.02
CA ALA A 103 -2.05 -7.34 -8.87
C ALA A 103 -1.84 -6.62 -10.22
N PHE A 104 -2.26 -5.37 -10.31
CA PHE A 104 -2.02 -4.47 -11.45
C PHE A 104 -1.39 -3.20 -10.90
N ILE A 105 -0.08 -3.04 -11.11
CA ILE A 105 0.75 -2.10 -10.35
C ILE A 105 1.60 -1.21 -11.27
N PRO A 106 2.10 -0.05 -10.81
CA PRO A 106 3.15 0.66 -11.52
C PRO A 106 4.48 -0.11 -11.50
N GLY A 107 5.31 0.12 -12.51
CA GLY A 107 6.60 -0.52 -12.68
C GLY A 107 7.59 -0.21 -11.56
N LEU A 108 7.42 0.93 -10.89
CA LEU A 108 8.16 1.30 -9.68
C LEU A 108 8.06 0.22 -8.59
N ASP A 109 6.90 -0.45 -8.48
CA ASP A 109 6.59 -1.40 -7.41
C ASP A 109 6.83 -2.86 -7.83
N ARG A 110 7.28 -3.10 -9.07
CA ARG A 110 7.45 -4.43 -9.68
C ARG A 110 8.32 -5.35 -8.84
N ASP A 111 9.50 -4.88 -8.44
CA ASP A 111 10.48 -5.73 -7.77
C ASP A 111 10.02 -6.08 -6.35
N MET A 112 9.29 -5.16 -5.71
CA MET A 112 8.64 -5.42 -4.43
C MET A 112 7.55 -6.49 -4.59
N ALA A 113 6.66 -6.36 -5.57
CA ALA A 113 5.63 -7.37 -5.84
C ALA A 113 6.23 -8.74 -6.18
N ALA A 114 7.28 -8.79 -7.00
CA ALA A 114 7.99 -10.02 -7.36
C ALA A 114 8.58 -10.74 -6.13
N SER A 115 9.09 -9.97 -5.15
CA SER A 115 9.62 -10.51 -3.90
C SER A 115 8.56 -10.94 -2.89
N TRP A 116 7.29 -10.58 -3.10
CA TRP A 116 6.21 -10.79 -2.15
C TRP A 116 5.37 -12.04 -2.47
N TRP A 117 4.35 -12.37 -1.64
CA TRP A 117 3.63 -13.64 -1.76
C TRP A 117 2.59 -13.68 -2.88
N VAL A 118 2.07 -12.51 -3.30
CA VAL A 118 1.17 -12.40 -4.45
C VAL A 118 2.02 -12.46 -5.72
N LYS A 119 2.04 -13.62 -6.38
CA LYS A 119 2.92 -13.90 -7.52
C LYS A 119 2.34 -13.53 -8.89
N GLU A 120 1.02 -13.47 -8.99
CA GLU A 120 0.35 -13.06 -10.22
C GLU A 120 0.24 -11.53 -10.26
N PHE A 121 0.95 -10.89 -11.19
CA PHE A 121 0.80 -9.46 -11.39
C PHE A 121 1.14 -9.01 -12.81
N GLU A 122 0.56 -7.89 -13.22
CA GLU A 122 0.96 -7.12 -14.40
C GLU A 122 1.36 -5.71 -13.98
N TRP A 123 2.24 -5.08 -14.77
CA TRP A 123 2.68 -3.71 -14.51
C TRP A 123 2.80 -2.86 -15.76
N TYR A 124 2.66 -1.56 -15.60
CA TYR A 124 2.90 -0.53 -16.63
C TYR A 124 4.13 0.29 -16.26
N PHE A 125 4.81 0.93 -17.22
CA PHE A 125 6.13 1.51 -16.97
C PHE A 125 6.10 2.69 -15.98
N ASP A 126 5.37 3.76 -16.30
CA ASP A 126 5.16 4.92 -15.42
C ASP A 126 3.85 5.66 -15.76
N TYR A 127 3.47 6.66 -14.97
CA TYR A 127 2.26 7.44 -15.18
C TYR A 127 2.58 8.90 -15.55
N PRO A 128 1.94 9.48 -16.59
CA PRO A 128 1.02 8.84 -17.55
C PRO A 128 1.68 7.74 -18.39
N HIS A 129 0.93 6.67 -18.70
CA HIS A 129 1.44 5.53 -19.46
C HIS A 129 1.08 5.60 -20.95
N SER A 130 2.05 5.24 -21.80
CA SER A 130 1.84 4.94 -23.22
C SER A 130 2.88 3.91 -23.66
N GLY A 131 2.45 2.91 -24.44
CA GLY A 131 3.29 1.81 -24.91
C GLY A 131 2.93 0.46 -24.29
N GLY A 132 3.83 -0.52 -24.42
CA GLY A 132 3.58 -1.88 -23.97
C GLY A 132 3.59 -2.03 -22.44
N TYR A 133 2.88 -3.04 -21.96
CA TYR A 133 2.87 -3.46 -20.55
C TYR A 133 3.98 -4.49 -20.28
N ASN A 134 4.34 -4.64 -19.01
CA ASN A 134 5.35 -5.57 -18.49
C ASN A 134 6.76 -5.39 -19.10
N ARG A 135 7.16 -4.15 -19.41
CA ARG A 135 8.45 -3.84 -20.01
C ARG A 135 8.92 -2.45 -19.62
N VAL A 136 10.24 -2.27 -19.60
CA VAL A 136 10.87 -0.97 -19.36
C VAL A 136 10.87 -0.21 -20.69
N GLU A 137 9.71 0.34 -21.05
CA GLU A 137 9.51 1.06 -22.30
C GLU A 137 8.63 2.28 -22.04
N TRP A 138 9.12 3.45 -22.44
CA TRP A 138 8.27 4.61 -22.65
C TRP A 138 8.19 4.89 -24.15
N LYS A 139 6.97 5.00 -24.67
CA LYS A 139 6.72 5.36 -26.06
C LYS A 139 5.78 6.56 -26.12
N ALA A 140 6.19 7.62 -26.82
CA ALA A 140 5.30 8.74 -27.08
C ALA A 140 4.03 8.27 -27.81
N GLY A 141 2.86 8.68 -27.31
CA GLY A 141 1.57 8.22 -27.82
C GLY A 141 0.39 8.71 -26.99
N ALA A 142 -0.80 8.24 -27.34
CA ALA A 142 -2.01 8.50 -26.56
C ALA A 142 -1.89 7.86 -25.18
N GLN A 143 -2.36 8.56 -24.15
CA GLN A 143 -2.38 8.03 -22.80
C GLN A 143 -3.32 6.81 -22.73
N GLU A 144 -2.81 5.71 -22.20
CA GLU A 144 -3.58 4.50 -21.96
C GLU A 144 -4.52 4.65 -20.74
N ASP A 145 -5.70 4.07 -20.83
CA ASP A 145 -6.64 3.99 -19.69
C ASP A 145 -6.30 2.75 -18.85
N LEU A 146 -5.61 2.97 -17.74
CA LEU A 146 -5.12 1.89 -16.87
C LEU A 146 -6.25 1.08 -16.22
N PHE A 147 -7.45 1.64 -16.07
CA PHE A 147 -8.61 0.86 -15.62
C PHE A 147 -9.07 -0.11 -16.71
N LYS A 148 -9.15 0.35 -17.97
CA LYS A 148 -9.46 -0.54 -19.10
C LYS A 148 -8.38 -1.59 -19.32
N TRP A 149 -7.11 -1.24 -19.14
CA TRP A 149 -6.01 -2.21 -19.18
C TRP A 149 -6.19 -3.32 -18.15
N MET A 150 -6.45 -2.97 -16.89
CA MET A 150 -6.71 -3.95 -15.83
C MET A 150 -7.89 -4.86 -16.19
N LEU A 151 -9.02 -4.30 -16.63
CA LEU A 151 -10.19 -5.08 -17.05
C LEU A 151 -9.90 -6.03 -18.22
N LYS A 152 -9.13 -5.58 -19.22
CA LYS A 152 -8.67 -6.46 -20.31
C LYS A 152 -7.78 -7.60 -19.79
N GLY A 153 -6.96 -7.32 -18.78
CA GLY A 153 -6.19 -8.35 -18.07
C GLY A 153 -7.09 -9.38 -17.39
N LEU A 154 -8.19 -8.94 -16.77
CA LEU A 154 -9.20 -9.84 -16.19
C LEU A 154 -9.92 -10.67 -17.26
N ALA A 155 -10.30 -10.07 -18.39
CA ALA A 155 -10.95 -10.79 -19.50
C ALA A 155 -10.07 -11.93 -20.02
N LYS A 156 -8.77 -11.68 -20.23
CA LYS A 156 -7.80 -12.71 -20.65
C LYS A 156 -7.70 -13.89 -19.69
N ARG A 157 -8.08 -13.69 -18.42
CA ARG A 157 -8.07 -14.70 -17.35
C ARG A 157 -9.45 -15.33 -17.12
N GLY A 158 -10.41 -15.12 -18.01
CA GLY A 158 -11.73 -15.75 -17.96
C GLY A 158 -12.79 -14.98 -17.17
N PHE A 159 -12.49 -13.76 -16.70
CA PHE A 159 -13.44 -12.92 -15.95
C PHE A 159 -14.24 -11.95 -16.83
N GLY A 160 -14.17 -12.10 -18.17
CA GLY A 160 -14.80 -11.17 -19.11
C GLY A 160 -16.33 -11.09 -19.02
N ASN A 161 -16.94 -12.15 -18.50
CA ASN A 161 -18.40 -12.32 -18.40
C ASN A 161 -18.84 -12.57 -16.95
N ALA A 162 -17.95 -12.32 -15.98
CA ALA A 162 -18.20 -12.62 -14.59
C ALA A 162 -19.02 -11.53 -13.90
N LYS A 163 -19.68 -11.89 -12.79
CA LYS A 163 -20.23 -10.91 -11.84
C LYS A 163 -19.10 -10.44 -10.92
N LEU A 164 -18.71 -9.17 -11.03
CA LEU A 164 -17.55 -8.62 -10.33
C LEU A 164 -17.97 -7.65 -9.23
N GLY A 165 -17.32 -7.71 -8.09
CA GLY A 165 -17.41 -6.67 -7.06
C GLY A 165 -16.41 -5.54 -7.30
N ILE A 166 -16.70 -4.35 -6.78
CA ILE A 166 -15.73 -3.26 -6.61
C ILE A 166 -15.88 -2.62 -5.23
N ASP A 167 -14.76 -2.33 -4.57
CA ASP A 167 -14.71 -1.84 -3.19
C ASP A 167 -15.00 -0.33 -3.02
N ARG A 168 -15.74 0.25 -3.95
CA ARG A 168 -16.22 1.63 -3.91
C ARG A 168 -17.49 1.77 -4.74
N GLU A 169 -18.26 2.81 -4.48
CA GLU A 169 -19.40 3.15 -5.32
C GLU A 169 -18.95 3.42 -6.78
N PRO A 170 -19.51 2.71 -7.78
CA PRO A 170 -19.18 2.93 -9.19
C PRO A 170 -19.71 4.29 -9.68
N THR A 171 -18.81 5.22 -10.01
CA THR A 171 -19.23 6.48 -10.65
C THR A 171 -19.68 6.24 -12.09
N PRO A 172 -20.55 7.10 -12.68
CA PRO A 172 -21.01 6.91 -14.07
C PRO A 172 -19.88 6.83 -15.10
N SER A 173 -18.77 7.55 -14.87
CA SER A 173 -17.58 7.50 -15.72
C SER A 173 -16.83 6.16 -15.60
N LEU A 174 -16.72 5.61 -14.38
CA LEU A 174 -16.13 4.29 -14.15
C LEU A 174 -16.99 3.21 -14.79
N GLU A 175 -18.30 3.25 -14.57
CA GLU A 175 -19.23 2.29 -15.17
C GLU A 175 -19.22 2.33 -16.70
N LYS A 176 -19.13 3.52 -17.29
CA LYS A 176 -19.01 3.67 -18.75
C LYS A 176 -17.76 2.93 -19.25
N ARG A 177 -16.60 3.18 -18.65
CA ARG A 177 -15.34 2.49 -19.01
C ARG A 177 -15.40 0.98 -18.77
N PHE A 178 -16.09 0.55 -17.72
CA PHE A 178 -16.34 -0.86 -17.43
C PHE A 178 -17.17 -1.51 -18.54
N ARG A 179 -18.35 -0.98 -18.85
CA ARG A 179 -19.25 -1.50 -19.90
C ARG A 179 -18.61 -1.49 -21.29
N GLU A 180 -17.82 -0.47 -21.60
CA GLU A 180 -17.05 -0.41 -22.86
C GLU A 180 -15.99 -1.51 -22.98
N THR A 181 -15.49 -2.02 -21.85
CA THR A 181 -14.40 -3.01 -21.83
C THR A 181 -14.91 -4.43 -21.64
N LEU A 182 -15.85 -4.64 -20.71
CA LEU A 182 -16.46 -5.92 -20.34
C LEU A 182 -17.99 -5.83 -20.47
N PRO A 183 -18.54 -5.84 -21.69
CA PRO A 183 -19.98 -5.63 -21.91
C PRO A 183 -20.86 -6.77 -21.35
N GLU A 184 -20.31 -7.97 -21.20
CA GLU A 184 -21.04 -9.16 -20.71
C GLU A 184 -20.86 -9.38 -19.19
N ALA A 185 -19.99 -8.61 -18.54
CA ALA A 185 -19.79 -8.66 -17.09
C ALA A 185 -20.77 -7.72 -16.36
N SER A 186 -21.00 -7.98 -15.07
CA SER A 186 -21.67 -7.03 -14.18
C SER A 186 -20.69 -6.49 -13.14
N LEU A 187 -20.94 -5.27 -12.67
CA LEU A 187 -20.18 -4.63 -11.60
C LEU A 187 -21.11 -4.33 -10.43
N ASN A 188 -20.75 -4.80 -9.25
CA ASN A 188 -21.52 -4.70 -8.01
C ASN A 188 -20.72 -3.93 -6.97
N ASP A 189 -21.36 -2.98 -6.28
CA ASP A 189 -20.76 -2.28 -5.15
C ASP A 189 -20.63 -3.22 -3.94
N ILE A 190 -19.41 -3.37 -3.44
CA ILE A 190 -19.08 -4.12 -2.22
C ILE A 190 -18.24 -3.30 -1.24
N ALA A 191 -18.29 -1.96 -1.30
CA ALA A 191 -17.46 -1.06 -0.52
C ALA A 191 -17.46 -1.37 1.00
N LYS A 192 -18.59 -1.86 1.51
CA LYS A 192 -18.75 -2.17 2.93
C LYS A 192 -18.18 -3.53 3.35
N GLU A 193 -17.95 -4.46 2.42
CA GLU A 193 -17.57 -5.83 2.77
C GLU A 193 -16.20 -5.91 3.45
N LEU A 194 -15.18 -5.26 2.86
CA LEU A 194 -13.85 -5.22 3.45
C LEU A 194 -13.80 -4.31 4.67
N LEU A 195 -14.63 -3.27 4.74
CA LEU A 195 -14.79 -2.44 5.93
C LEU A 195 -15.27 -3.30 7.12
N PHE A 196 -16.35 -4.06 6.95
CA PHE A 196 -16.89 -4.93 8.00
C PHE A 196 -15.91 -6.02 8.41
N MET A 197 -15.14 -6.58 7.46
CA MET A 197 -14.05 -7.51 7.81
C MET A 197 -12.96 -6.85 8.67
N ARG A 198 -12.67 -5.58 8.42
CA ARG A 198 -11.65 -4.81 9.12
C ARG A 198 -12.13 -4.25 10.45
N GLU A 199 -13.43 -4.22 10.74
CA GLU A 199 -13.97 -3.76 12.03
C GLU A 199 -13.59 -4.73 13.15
N VAL A 200 -13.84 -6.03 12.95
CA VAL A 200 -13.56 -7.08 13.94
C VAL A 200 -12.13 -7.59 13.79
N LYS A 201 -11.28 -7.28 14.77
CA LYS A 201 -9.87 -7.67 14.76
C LYS A 201 -9.68 -9.14 15.14
N THR A 202 -8.78 -9.79 14.42
CA THR A 202 -8.19 -11.07 14.82
C THR A 202 -7.27 -10.91 16.03
N ARG A 203 -6.86 -12.02 16.64
CA ARG A 203 -5.95 -11.99 17.78
C ARG A 203 -4.60 -11.39 17.37
N GLU A 204 -4.09 -11.79 16.21
CA GLU A 204 -2.82 -11.34 15.66
C GLU A 204 -2.82 -9.83 15.36
N GLU A 205 -3.96 -9.29 14.89
CA GLU A 205 -4.12 -7.84 14.73
C GLU A 205 -4.12 -7.12 16.08
N LEU A 206 -4.80 -7.64 17.10
CA LEU A 206 -4.81 -7.05 18.43
C LEU A 206 -3.41 -7.04 19.06
N GLU A 207 -2.64 -8.11 18.85
CA GLU A 207 -1.24 -8.20 19.31
C GLU A 207 -0.36 -7.15 18.63
N LEU A 208 -0.45 -7.00 17.30
CA LEU A 208 0.29 -5.96 16.57
C LEU A 208 -0.15 -4.55 16.98
N MET A 209 -1.44 -4.35 17.24
CA MET A 209 -1.95 -3.07 17.75
C MET A 209 -1.42 -2.78 19.16
N GLN A 210 -1.29 -3.78 20.03
CA GLN A 210 -0.70 -3.61 21.35
C GLN A 210 0.76 -3.16 21.25
N GLU A 211 1.56 -3.79 20.38
CA GLU A 211 2.94 -3.35 20.13
C GLU A 211 3.00 -1.89 19.67
N ALA A 212 2.09 -1.48 18.79
CA ALA A 212 2.01 -0.09 18.34
C ALA A 212 1.63 0.87 19.49
N MET A 213 0.71 0.49 20.37
CA MET A 213 0.32 1.29 21.53
C MET A 213 1.48 1.43 22.52
N ASP A 214 2.21 0.33 22.81
CA ASP A 214 3.35 0.36 23.72
C ASP A 214 4.47 1.29 23.21
N LEU A 215 4.69 1.33 21.89
CA LEU A 215 5.60 2.30 21.27
C LEU A 215 5.12 3.74 21.47
N HIS A 216 3.82 4.00 21.26
CA HIS A 216 3.25 5.34 21.43
C HIS A 216 3.33 5.81 22.89
N ASP A 217 3.06 4.94 23.85
CA ASP A 217 3.18 5.24 25.28
C ASP A 217 4.61 5.59 25.66
N ALA A 218 5.59 4.84 25.13
CA ALA A 218 7.00 5.15 25.32
C ALA A 218 7.40 6.50 24.70
N MET A 219 6.91 6.82 23.49
CA MET A 219 7.14 8.10 22.83
C MET A 219 6.57 9.27 23.64
N LEU A 220 5.34 9.15 24.13
CA LEU A 220 4.69 10.18 24.94
C LEU A 220 5.39 10.36 26.29
N THR A 221 5.79 9.27 26.92
CA THR A 221 6.57 9.29 28.17
C THR A 221 7.89 10.02 27.98
N PHE A 222 8.62 9.71 26.90
CA PHE A 222 9.84 10.40 26.53
C PHE A 222 9.61 11.89 26.28
N ALA A 223 8.63 12.25 25.44
CA ALA A 223 8.33 13.64 25.10
C ALA A 223 7.99 14.47 26.35
N ARG A 224 7.15 13.93 27.24
CA ARG A 224 6.82 14.57 28.52
C ARG A 224 8.05 14.78 29.38
N GLY A 225 8.88 13.76 29.55
CA GLY A 225 10.11 13.84 30.35
C GLY A 225 11.09 14.88 29.77
N PHE A 226 11.21 14.93 28.44
CA PHE A 226 12.05 15.88 27.75
C PHE A 226 11.58 17.33 27.96
N ILE A 227 10.28 17.59 27.84
CA ILE A 227 9.69 18.92 28.05
C ILE A 227 9.86 19.34 29.51
N LEU A 228 9.60 18.47 30.49
CA LEU A 228 9.78 18.82 31.90
C LEU A 228 11.23 19.17 32.24
N LYS A 229 12.19 18.52 31.59
CA LYS A 229 13.63 18.76 31.81
C LYS A 229 14.15 20.02 31.10
N ASN A 230 13.61 20.36 29.92
CA ASN A 230 14.22 21.36 29.03
C ASN A 230 13.26 22.49 28.58
N GLY A 231 11.96 22.35 28.81
CA GLY A 231 10.89 23.18 28.23
C GLY A 231 10.51 24.42 29.02
N THR A 232 11.11 24.64 30.20
CA THR A 232 11.00 25.90 30.93
C THR A 232 12.38 26.49 31.15
N LYS A 233 12.69 27.52 30.36
CA LYS A 233 13.58 28.62 30.69
C LYS A 233 12.85 29.92 30.36
#